data_AF-A0A846CH47-F1
#
_entry.id   AF-A0A846CH47-F1
#
_cell.length_a   1.000
_cell.length_b   1.000
_cell.length_c   1.000
_cell.angle_alpha   90.00
_cell.angle_beta   90.00
_cell.angle_gamma   90.00
#
_symmetry.space_group_name_H-M   'P 1'
#
loop_
_entity.id
_entity.type
_entity.pdbx_description
1 polymer ?
#
loop_
_entity_poly.entity_id
_entity_poly.type
_entity_poly.pdbx_seq_one_letter_code
_entity_poly.pdbx_strand_id
1 'polypeptide(L)'
;MSNRDRNESSSLENYLATEMGKITNRLEEISAAKVQDIFEKKECLLILDGLDEISDARLQQQMVEKIYTFLDWAEDIKVDIKVYLKVVITSRPNMYKQQFNPERFPHLEILPLEKEQRTEYAQKWVKTRDIHDGEQTRILDILKECEDDERISRLLTTPLQVTIILLIIKNGGRPPGERETLFDEYWRTILKREKSKDKDLIKSDDQILLNVHSYLGYLLHYRASSNTVDNSDINVHSLLPENEFRAAIEKVLRKNDRFSSDKDINNKVDKFVTDAKDRLVLIVEPQPGLFGF
;
A
#
# COMPACT_ATOMS: atom_id res chain seq x y z
N MET A 1 -30.79 -32.02 -3.96
CA MET A 1 -31.03 -30.65 -3.44
C MET A 1 -29.83 -29.79 -3.78
N SER A 2 -30.12 -28.56 -4.16
CA SER A 2 -29.36 -27.59 -4.94
C SER A 2 -27.83 -27.55 -4.72
N ASN A 3 -27.08 -27.71 -5.81
CA ASN A 3 -25.66 -27.38 -5.94
C ASN A 3 -25.48 -25.95 -6.50
N ARG A 4 -26.46 -25.05 -6.29
CA ARG A 4 -26.46 -23.66 -6.80
C ARG A 4 -25.92 -22.61 -5.82
N ASP A 5 -25.64 -22.96 -4.57
CA ASP A 5 -25.32 -21.95 -3.52
C ASP A 5 -23.81 -21.76 -3.25
N ARG A 6 -22.91 -22.22 -4.14
CA ARG A 6 -21.44 -22.10 -3.93
C ARG A 6 -20.71 -21.27 -4.98
N ASN A 7 -21.46 -20.55 -5.80
CA ASN A 7 -20.93 -19.68 -6.84
C ASN A 7 -21.75 -18.38 -6.87
N GLU A 8 -21.98 -17.77 -5.70
CA GLU A 8 -22.36 -16.35 -5.67
C GLU A 8 -21.23 -15.58 -6.33
N SER A 9 -21.42 -15.28 -7.61
CA SER A 9 -20.63 -14.34 -8.38
C SER A 9 -20.64 -13.01 -7.60
N SER A 10 -19.58 -12.76 -6.83
CA SER A 10 -19.47 -11.58 -5.97
C SER A 10 -19.57 -10.31 -6.81
N SER A 11 -20.74 -9.66 -6.82
CA SER A 11 -20.93 -8.39 -7.52
C SER A 11 -20.24 -7.25 -6.75
N LEU A 12 -20.07 -6.10 -7.41
CA LEU A 12 -19.48 -4.93 -6.76
C LEU A 12 -20.34 -4.46 -5.57
N GLU A 13 -21.65 -4.55 -5.68
CA GLU A 13 -22.61 -4.17 -4.65
C GLU A 13 -22.52 -5.10 -3.44
N ASN A 14 -22.33 -6.41 -3.65
CA ASN A 14 -22.11 -7.36 -2.56
C ASN A 14 -20.80 -7.09 -1.83
N TYR A 15 -19.74 -6.73 -2.56
CA TYR A 15 -18.48 -6.31 -1.97
C TYR A 15 -18.66 -5.03 -1.12
N LEU A 16 -19.30 -3.99 -1.68
CA LEU A 16 -19.58 -2.75 -0.96
C LEU A 16 -20.45 -2.98 0.28
N ALA A 17 -21.47 -3.84 0.18
CA ALA A 17 -22.32 -4.20 1.31
C ALA A 17 -21.51 -4.86 2.44
N THR A 18 -20.59 -5.76 2.08
CA THR A 18 -19.69 -6.43 3.02
C THR A 18 -18.78 -5.42 3.72
N GLU A 19 -18.11 -4.54 2.97
CA GLU A 19 -17.20 -3.54 3.54
C GLU A 19 -17.93 -2.53 4.43
N MET A 20 -19.08 -2.03 3.99
CA MET A 20 -19.94 -1.17 4.82
C MET A 20 -20.41 -1.90 6.08
N GLY A 21 -20.75 -3.18 5.96
CA GLY A 21 -21.17 -4.04 7.08
C GLY A 21 -20.06 -4.23 8.10
N LYS A 22 -18.80 -4.44 7.67
CA LYS A 22 -17.63 -4.53 8.56
C LYS A 22 -17.42 -3.24 9.33
N ILE A 23 -17.40 -2.10 8.64
CA ILE A 23 -17.14 -0.78 9.25
C ILE A 23 -18.23 -0.39 10.25
N THR A 24 -19.49 -0.70 9.92
CA THR A 24 -20.65 -0.34 10.77
C THR A 24 -20.99 -1.41 11.81
N ASN A 25 -20.33 -2.56 11.79
CA ASN A 25 -20.65 -3.76 12.57
C ASN A 25 -22.09 -4.26 12.35
N ARG A 26 -22.53 -4.27 11.09
CA ARG A 26 -23.90 -4.62 10.64
C ARG A 26 -23.90 -5.53 9.41
N LEU A 27 -23.03 -6.53 9.38
CA LEU A 27 -22.83 -7.45 8.25
C LEU A 27 -24.12 -8.11 7.75
N GLU A 28 -25.02 -8.50 8.66
CA GLU A 28 -26.28 -9.16 8.29
C GLU A 28 -27.38 -8.19 7.83
N GLU A 29 -27.20 -6.88 8.07
CA GLU A 29 -28.23 -5.89 7.75
C GLU A 29 -27.99 -5.20 6.42
N ILE A 30 -26.76 -5.16 5.91
CA ILE A 30 -26.42 -4.45 4.67
C ILE A 30 -26.33 -5.46 3.53
N SER A 31 -27.20 -5.29 2.53
CA SER A 31 -27.26 -6.14 1.33
C SER A 31 -26.95 -5.32 0.08
N ALA A 32 -26.64 -6.01 -1.04
CA ALA A 32 -26.52 -5.36 -2.35
C ALA A 32 -27.74 -4.49 -2.69
N ALA A 33 -28.96 -4.97 -2.40
CA ALA A 33 -30.18 -4.19 -2.63
C ALA A 33 -30.20 -2.86 -1.85
N LYS A 34 -29.66 -2.82 -0.62
CA LYS A 34 -29.54 -1.56 0.14
C LYS A 34 -28.46 -0.64 -0.42
N VAL A 35 -27.35 -1.21 -0.92
CA VAL A 35 -26.32 -0.43 -1.61
C VAL A 35 -26.91 0.20 -2.87
N GLN A 36 -27.65 -0.58 -3.66
CA GLN A 36 -28.37 -0.11 -4.84
C GLN A 36 -29.36 1.00 -4.47
N ASP A 37 -30.15 0.84 -3.40
CA ASP A 37 -31.08 1.87 -2.89
C ASP A 37 -30.38 3.20 -2.54
N ILE A 38 -29.13 3.15 -2.04
CA ILE A 38 -28.33 4.34 -1.78
C ILE A 38 -27.95 5.03 -3.10
N PHE A 39 -27.43 4.28 -4.06
CA PHE A 39 -27.06 4.80 -5.38
C PHE A 39 -28.27 5.30 -6.19
N GLU A 40 -29.48 4.80 -5.90
CA GLU A 40 -30.75 5.28 -6.49
C GLU A 40 -31.27 6.58 -5.87
N LYS A 41 -30.93 6.86 -4.60
CA LYS A 41 -31.52 7.98 -3.85
C LYS A 41 -30.56 9.12 -3.56
N LYS A 42 -29.26 8.91 -3.77
CA LYS A 42 -28.20 9.84 -3.37
C LYS A 42 -27.20 10.06 -4.50
N GLU A 43 -26.72 11.30 -4.60
CA GLU A 43 -25.54 11.61 -5.40
C GLU A 43 -24.32 10.93 -4.77
N CYS A 44 -23.60 10.15 -5.57
CA CYS A 44 -22.53 9.30 -5.09
C CYS A 44 -21.24 9.51 -5.89
N LEU A 45 -20.11 9.55 -5.19
CA LEU A 45 -18.78 9.43 -5.76
C LEU A 45 -18.20 8.08 -5.32
N LEU A 46 -17.98 7.19 -6.28
CA LEU A 46 -17.31 5.91 -6.05
C LEU A 46 -15.85 6.04 -6.46
N ILE A 47 -14.93 5.80 -5.52
CA ILE A 47 -13.48 5.77 -5.77
C ILE A 47 -13.02 4.33 -5.62
N LEU A 48 -12.52 3.75 -6.71
CA LEU A 48 -11.89 2.43 -6.73
C LEU A 48 -10.38 2.65 -6.82
N ASP A 49 -9.70 2.52 -5.69
CA ASP A 49 -8.26 2.79 -5.57
C ASP A 49 -7.44 1.52 -5.82
N GLY A 50 -6.33 1.62 -6.55
CA GLY A 50 -5.32 0.57 -6.66
C GLY A 50 -5.73 -0.68 -7.46
N LEU A 51 -6.44 -0.54 -8.59
CA LEU A 51 -6.88 -1.73 -9.36
C LEU A 51 -5.71 -2.60 -9.85
N ASP A 52 -4.51 -2.03 -9.94
CA ASP A 52 -3.27 -2.71 -10.35
C ASP A 52 -2.67 -3.68 -9.32
N GLU A 53 -3.26 -3.80 -8.14
CA GLU A 53 -2.88 -4.83 -7.16
C GLU A 53 -3.24 -6.25 -7.63
N ILE A 54 -4.16 -6.36 -8.59
CA ILE A 54 -4.51 -7.63 -9.23
C ILE A 54 -3.51 -7.91 -10.36
N SER A 55 -2.66 -8.91 -10.21
CA SER A 55 -1.70 -9.31 -11.25
C SER A 55 -2.28 -10.32 -12.27
N ASP A 56 -3.27 -11.12 -11.85
CA ASP A 56 -3.85 -12.18 -12.69
C ASP A 56 -4.80 -11.60 -13.75
N ALA A 57 -4.46 -11.75 -15.02
CA ALA A 57 -5.21 -11.18 -16.13
C ALA A 57 -6.70 -11.62 -16.18
N ARG A 58 -7.02 -12.83 -15.73
CA ARG A 58 -8.41 -13.32 -15.69
C ARG A 58 -9.19 -12.63 -14.57
N LEU A 59 -8.60 -12.47 -13.38
CA LEU A 59 -9.20 -11.71 -12.29
C LEU A 59 -9.34 -10.22 -12.64
N GLN A 60 -8.37 -9.64 -13.34
CA GLN A 60 -8.46 -8.28 -13.88
C GLN A 60 -9.69 -8.15 -14.80
N GLN A 61 -9.85 -9.06 -15.75
CA GLN A 61 -11.00 -9.06 -16.67
C GLN A 61 -12.32 -9.20 -15.91
N GLN A 62 -12.41 -10.14 -14.96
CA GLN A 62 -13.61 -10.32 -14.14
C GLN A 62 -13.95 -9.08 -13.30
N MET A 63 -12.94 -8.39 -12.76
CA MET A 63 -13.13 -7.15 -12.02
C MET A 63 -13.71 -6.05 -12.92
N VAL A 64 -13.14 -5.88 -14.11
CA VAL A 64 -13.62 -4.91 -15.11
C VAL A 64 -15.04 -5.22 -15.55
N GLU A 65 -15.36 -6.50 -15.80
CA GLU A 65 -16.71 -6.95 -16.15
C GLU A 65 -17.73 -6.64 -15.04
N LYS A 66 -17.37 -6.87 -13.76
CA LYS A 66 -18.22 -6.54 -12.61
C LYS A 66 -18.44 -5.04 -12.46
N ILE A 67 -17.40 -4.23 -12.67
CA ILE A 67 -17.50 -2.77 -12.67
C ILE A 67 -18.44 -2.31 -13.77
N TYR A 68 -18.29 -2.83 -15.00
CA TYR A 68 -19.18 -2.47 -16.11
C TYR A 68 -20.62 -2.90 -15.87
N THR A 69 -20.84 -4.11 -15.35
CA THR A 69 -22.18 -4.61 -15.00
C THR A 69 -22.87 -3.65 -14.01
N PHE A 70 -22.16 -3.19 -12.99
CA PHE A 70 -22.69 -2.22 -12.03
C PHE A 70 -22.99 -0.86 -12.68
N LEU A 71 -22.13 -0.39 -13.57
CA LEU A 71 -22.34 0.90 -14.26
C LEU A 71 -23.50 0.85 -15.24
N ASP A 72 -23.68 -0.26 -15.95
CA ASP A 72 -24.80 -0.49 -16.85
C ASP A 72 -26.11 -0.46 -16.07
N TRP A 73 -26.18 -1.18 -14.94
CA TRP A 73 -27.30 -1.10 -14.00
C TRP A 73 -27.57 0.34 -13.53
N ALA A 74 -26.53 1.07 -13.15
CA ALA A 74 -26.67 2.45 -12.67
C ALA A 74 -27.11 3.42 -13.78
N GLU A 75 -26.74 3.17 -15.04
CA GLU A 75 -27.18 3.97 -16.19
C GLU A 75 -28.65 3.73 -16.54
N ASP A 76 -29.13 2.48 -16.46
CA ASP A 76 -30.53 2.15 -16.70
C ASP A 76 -31.47 2.87 -15.72
N ILE A 77 -31.06 2.99 -14.45
CA ILE A 77 -31.83 3.71 -13.40
C ILE A 77 -31.83 5.22 -13.63
N LYS A 78 -30.73 5.79 -14.15
CA LYS A 78 -30.59 7.24 -14.37
C LYS A 78 -31.60 7.79 -15.39
N VAL A 79 -32.16 6.95 -16.25
CA VAL A 79 -33.19 7.35 -17.21
C VAL A 79 -34.47 7.79 -16.50
N ASP A 80 -34.77 7.20 -15.34
CA ASP A 80 -36.03 7.45 -14.60
C ASP A 80 -35.85 8.42 -13.42
N ILE A 81 -34.67 8.47 -12.82
CA ILE A 81 -34.39 9.26 -11.62
C ILE A 81 -33.08 10.01 -11.87
N LYS A 82 -33.11 11.35 -11.94
CA LYS A 82 -31.93 12.21 -12.18
C LYS A 82 -30.89 12.08 -11.06
N VAL A 83 -30.17 10.97 -10.98
CA VAL A 83 -29.13 10.70 -9.98
C VAL A 83 -27.77 10.78 -10.63
N TYR A 84 -26.82 11.41 -9.94
CA TYR A 84 -25.46 11.56 -10.42
C TYR A 84 -24.52 10.61 -9.66
N LEU A 85 -24.21 9.47 -10.29
CA LEU A 85 -23.06 8.64 -9.92
C LEU A 85 -21.84 9.10 -10.72
N LYS A 86 -20.75 9.43 -10.04
CA LYS A 86 -19.41 9.60 -10.59
C LYS A 86 -18.51 8.49 -10.10
N VAL A 87 -17.67 7.95 -10.99
CA VAL A 87 -16.72 6.90 -10.65
C VAL A 87 -15.31 7.37 -11.00
N VAL A 88 -14.39 7.21 -10.05
CA VAL A 88 -12.96 7.46 -10.22
C VAL A 88 -12.23 6.16 -9.96
N ILE A 89 -11.34 5.79 -10.87
CA ILE A 89 -10.56 4.55 -10.81
C ILE A 89 -9.09 4.94 -10.85
N THR A 90 -8.27 4.41 -9.94
CA THR A 90 -6.83 4.61 -9.96
C THR A 90 -6.12 3.29 -10.30
N SER A 91 -5.02 3.39 -11.03
CA SER A 91 -4.14 2.26 -11.32
C SER A 91 -2.73 2.73 -11.67
N ARG A 92 -1.74 1.86 -11.52
CA ARG A 92 -0.39 2.07 -12.06
C ARG A 92 -0.40 2.26 -13.59
N PRO A 93 0.52 3.09 -14.14
CA PRO A 93 0.61 3.29 -15.58
C PRO A 93 0.73 1.98 -16.36
N ASN A 94 0.05 1.92 -17.51
CA ASN A 94 0.04 0.80 -18.46
C ASN A 94 -0.69 -0.47 -18.01
N MET A 95 -1.18 -0.51 -16.77
CA MET A 95 -2.16 -1.50 -16.36
C MET A 95 -3.56 -1.00 -16.72
N TYR A 96 -4.45 -1.89 -17.16
CA TYR A 96 -5.85 -1.61 -17.51
C TYR A 96 -6.15 -0.64 -18.67
N LYS A 97 -5.15 -0.01 -19.30
CA LYS A 97 -5.35 0.96 -20.40
C LYS A 97 -6.17 0.42 -21.58
N GLN A 98 -6.17 -0.90 -21.82
CA GLN A 98 -6.92 -1.54 -22.90
C GLN A 98 -8.27 -2.08 -22.44
N GLN A 99 -8.45 -2.27 -21.14
CA GLN A 99 -9.61 -2.90 -20.53
C GLN A 99 -10.74 -1.89 -20.27
N PHE A 100 -10.40 -0.63 -20.01
CA PHE A 100 -11.38 0.45 -19.90
C PHE A 100 -11.51 1.22 -21.22
N ASN A 101 -12.74 1.31 -21.74
CA ASN A 101 -13.04 2.11 -22.94
C ASN A 101 -12.86 3.62 -22.65
N PRO A 102 -11.95 4.33 -23.37
CA PRO A 102 -11.71 5.76 -23.20
C PRO A 102 -12.94 6.66 -23.41
N GLU A 103 -13.93 6.21 -24.19
CA GLU A 103 -15.18 6.96 -24.43
C GLU A 103 -16.07 7.01 -23.19
N ARG A 104 -16.06 5.95 -22.38
CA ARG A 104 -16.80 5.87 -21.12
C ARG A 104 -15.96 6.28 -19.92
N PHE A 105 -14.65 6.03 -19.99
CA PHE A 105 -13.66 6.34 -18.96
C PHE A 105 -12.51 7.16 -19.54
N PRO A 106 -12.59 8.51 -19.49
CA PRO A 106 -11.46 9.35 -19.86
C PRO A 106 -10.23 9.03 -19.01
N HIS A 107 -9.14 8.61 -19.67
CA HIS A 107 -7.89 8.28 -18.99
C HIS A 107 -7.10 9.56 -18.68
N LEU A 108 -6.83 9.78 -17.39
CA LEU A 108 -6.02 10.88 -16.91
C LEU A 108 -4.71 10.33 -16.33
N GLU A 109 -3.59 10.94 -16.71
CA GLU A 109 -2.26 10.56 -16.22
C GLU A 109 -1.76 11.61 -15.23
N ILE A 110 -1.27 11.15 -14.07
CA ILE A 110 -0.62 12.02 -13.09
C ILE A 110 0.77 12.34 -13.60
N LEU A 111 1.00 13.61 -13.94
CA LEU A 111 2.28 14.10 -14.41
C LEU A 111 3.29 14.24 -13.25
N PRO A 112 4.60 14.22 -13.54
CA PRO A 112 5.63 14.55 -12.57
C PRO A 112 5.41 15.92 -11.93
N LEU A 113 5.87 16.08 -10.68
CA LEU A 113 5.79 17.36 -9.98
C LEU A 113 6.71 18.42 -10.61
N GLU A 114 6.14 19.59 -10.89
CA GLU A 114 6.88 20.78 -11.28
C GLU A 114 7.65 21.40 -10.11
N LYS A 115 8.69 22.20 -10.39
CA LYS A 115 9.57 22.80 -9.37
C LYS A 115 8.79 23.59 -8.31
N GLU A 116 7.79 24.35 -8.75
CA GLU A 116 6.94 25.16 -7.89
C GLU A 116 6.09 24.27 -6.97
N GLN A 117 5.54 23.17 -7.50
CA GLN A 117 4.73 22.21 -6.74
C GLN A 117 5.57 21.48 -5.68
N ARG A 118 6.84 21.17 -5.98
CA ARG A 118 7.76 20.55 -5.01
C ARG A 118 8.12 21.50 -3.88
N THR A 119 8.38 22.76 -4.21
CA THR A 119 8.64 23.81 -3.22
C THR A 119 7.42 23.99 -2.31
N GLU A 120 6.22 24.09 -2.89
CA GLU A 120 4.97 24.18 -2.13
C GLU A 120 4.74 22.94 -1.25
N TYR A 121 4.97 21.74 -1.78
CA TYR A 121 4.88 20.49 -1.05
C TYR A 121 5.82 20.48 0.16
N ALA A 122 7.09 20.87 -0.04
CA ALA A 122 8.10 20.91 1.01
C ALA A 122 7.75 21.92 2.11
N GLN A 123 7.26 23.10 1.75
CA GLN A 123 6.78 24.11 2.70
C GLN A 123 5.64 23.58 3.56
N LYS A 124 4.65 22.92 2.95
CA LYS A 124 3.56 22.26 3.70
C LYS A 124 4.11 21.17 4.61
N TRP A 125 5.03 20.36 4.11
CA TRP A 125 5.63 19.25 4.86
C TRP A 125 6.40 19.70 6.11
N VAL A 126 7.21 20.76 6.03
CA VAL A 126 7.96 21.28 7.19
C VAL A 126 7.02 21.89 8.23
N LYS A 127 5.98 22.61 7.76
CA LYS A 127 4.96 23.25 8.61
C LYS A 127 4.13 22.23 9.38
N THR A 128 3.63 21.18 8.72
CA THR A 128 2.82 20.13 9.35
C THR A 128 3.59 19.33 10.41
N ARG A 129 4.93 19.33 10.34
CA ARG A 129 5.79 18.59 11.28
C ARG A 129 6.29 19.43 12.46
N ASP A 130 5.81 20.66 12.60
CA ASP A 130 6.17 21.59 13.68
C ASP A 130 7.70 21.71 13.87
N ILE A 131 8.42 21.82 12.75
CA ILE A 131 9.87 21.98 12.74
C ILE A 131 10.20 23.43 13.11
N HIS A 132 11.23 23.65 13.93
CA HIS A 132 11.64 25.01 14.31
C HIS A 132 12.09 25.83 13.09
N ASP A 133 11.79 27.13 13.07
CA ASP A 133 11.98 28.01 11.90
C ASP A 133 13.38 27.93 11.26
N GLY A 134 14.44 27.90 12.07
CA GLY A 134 15.81 27.78 11.55
C GLY A 134 16.09 26.45 10.83
N GLU A 135 15.49 25.37 11.29
CA GLU A 135 15.61 24.05 10.66
C GLU A 135 14.72 23.96 9.41
N GLN A 136 13.56 24.64 9.39
CA GLN A 136 12.72 24.73 8.18
C GLN A 136 13.49 25.37 7.02
N THR A 137 14.10 26.54 7.26
CA THR A 137 14.89 27.26 6.26
C THR A 137 16.02 26.38 5.74
N ARG A 138 16.76 25.71 6.63
CA ARG A 138 17.84 24.78 6.25
C ARG A 138 17.33 23.65 5.33
N ILE A 139 16.19 23.04 5.65
CA ILE A 139 15.63 21.94 4.86
C ILE A 139 15.24 22.43 3.45
N LEU A 140 14.59 23.59 3.36
CA LEU A 140 14.15 24.17 2.09
C LEU A 140 15.33 24.61 1.22
N ASP A 141 16.38 25.19 1.82
CA ASP A 141 17.59 25.57 1.10
C ASP A 141 18.31 24.36 0.52
N ILE A 142 18.46 23.27 1.29
CA ILE A 142 19.08 22.03 0.80
C ILE A 142 18.21 21.38 -0.29
N LEU A 143 16.89 21.42 -0.17
CA LEU A 143 16.00 20.93 -1.24
C LEU A 143 16.24 21.73 -2.53
N LYS A 144 16.38 23.06 -2.44
CA LYS A 144 16.67 23.90 -3.60
C LYS A 144 18.00 23.54 -4.25
N GLU A 145 19.04 23.31 -3.45
CA GLU A 145 20.32 22.79 -3.97
C GLU A 145 20.16 21.45 -4.69
N CYS A 146 19.33 20.55 -4.15
CA CYS A 146 19.03 19.26 -4.78
C CYS A 146 18.25 19.41 -6.09
N GLU A 147 17.39 20.40 -6.22
CA GLU A 147 16.68 20.71 -7.47
C GLU A 147 17.61 21.24 -8.56
N ASP A 148 18.71 21.89 -8.18
CA ASP A 148 19.69 22.43 -9.10
C ASP A 148 20.78 21.39 -9.48
N ASP A 149 20.86 20.26 -8.78
CA ASP A 149 21.69 19.09 -9.17
C ASP A 149 20.92 18.20 -10.16
N GLU A 150 21.48 18.02 -11.37
CA GLU A 150 20.85 17.25 -12.45
C GLU A 150 20.56 15.78 -12.08
N ARG A 151 21.37 15.16 -11.23
CA ARG A 151 21.17 13.77 -10.81
C ARG A 151 20.07 13.65 -9.77
N ILE A 152 20.06 14.57 -8.80
CA ILE A 152 19.08 14.54 -7.70
C ILE A 152 17.70 15.01 -8.17
N SER A 153 17.63 16.01 -9.05
CA SER A 153 16.38 16.52 -9.62
C SER A 153 15.57 15.45 -10.36
N ARG A 154 16.23 14.48 -11.00
CA ARG A 154 15.58 13.31 -11.63
C ARG A 154 14.89 12.39 -10.62
N LEU A 155 15.24 12.48 -9.34
CA LEU A 155 14.61 11.76 -8.25
C LEU A 155 13.46 12.56 -7.62
N LEU A 156 13.28 13.83 -7.97
CA LEU A 156 12.25 14.70 -7.41
C LEU A 156 10.95 14.69 -8.24
N THR A 157 10.58 13.56 -8.84
CA THR A 157 9.44 13.52 -9.78
C THR A 157 8.08 13.28 -9.13
N THR A 158 8.04 12.65 -7.95
CA THR A 158 6.79 12.25 -7.28
C THR A 158 6.75 12.75 -5.84
N PRO A 159 5.55 12.97 -5.25
CA PRO A 159 5.42 13.35 -3.85
C PRO A 159 6.16 12.40 -2.90
N LEU A 160 6.11 11.08 -3.17
CA LEU A 160 6.80 10.07 -2.36
C LEU A 160 8.32 10.30 -2.36
N GLN A 161 8.93 10.50 -3.53
CA GLN A 161 10.38 10.71 -3.59
C GLN A 161 10.79 12.04 -2.95
N VAL A 162 10.03 13.12 -3.16
CA VAL A 162 10.25 14.40 -2.49
C VAL A 162 10.19 14.20 -0.97
N THR A 163 9.23 13.42 -0.47
CA THR A 163 9.13 13.07 0.96
C THR A 163 10.35 12.32 1.47
N ILE A 164 10.85 11.34 0.72
CA ILE A 164 12.04 10.58 1.08
C ILE A 164 13.25 11.51 1.20
N ILE A 165 13.44 12.39 0.22
CA ILE A 165 14.53 13.38 0.22
C ILE A 165 14.42 14.32 1.42
N LEU A 166 13.23 14.86 1.69
CA LEU A 166 12.99 15.72 2.87
C LEU A 166 13.29 15.00 4.19
N LEU A 167 12.93 13.71 4.30
CA LEU A 167 13.25 12.90 5.47
C LEU A 167 14.76 12.72 5.66
N ILE A 168 15.51 12.48 4.59
CA ILE A 168 16.98 12.35 4.63
C ILE A 168 17.61 13.68 5.08
N ILE A 169 17.21 14.80 4.47
CA ILE A 169 17.71 16.16 4.79
C ILE A 169 17.41 16.51 6.26
N LYS A 170 16.19 16.22 6.73
CA LYS A 170 15.78 16.45 8.11
C LYS A 170 16.69 15.72 9.10
N ASN A 171 17.08 14.48 8.79
CA ASN A 171 17.95 13.68 9.66
C ASN A 171 19.46 13.98 9.48
N GLY A 172 19.80 15.05 8.75
CA GLY A 172 21.18 15.50 8.55
C GLY A 172 21.94 14.77 7.46
N GLY A 173 21.28 13.92 6.67
CA GLY A 173 21.86 13.26 5.51
C GLY A 173 21.88 14.15 4.28
N ARG A 174 22.71 13.78 3.29
CA ARG A 174 22.72 14.41 1.96
C ARG A 174 22.03 13.48 0.96
N PRO A 175 20.99 13.93 0.22
CA PRO A 175 20.34 13.10 -0.78
C PRO A 175 21.34 12.64 -1.86
N PRO A 176 21.34 11.34 -2.22
CA PRO A 176 22.17 10.82 -3.29
C PRO A 176 21.54 11.09 -4.66
N GLY A 177 22.35 11.05 -5.72
CA GLY A 177 21.89 11.21 -7.12
C GLY A 177 21.45 9.91 -7.79
N GLU A 178 21.53 8.77 -7.10
CA GLU A 178 21.17 7.45 -7.61
C GLU A 178 19.96 6.90 -6.86
N ARG A 179 19.02 6.29 -7.60
CA ARG A 179 17.75 5.80 -7.03
C ARG A 179 17.94 4.68 -6.02
N GLU A 180 18.87 3.76 -6.27
CA GLU A 180 19.19 2.66 -5.35
C GLU A 180 19.72 3.22 -4.02
N THR A 181 20.76 4.04 -4.09
CA THR A 181 21.34 4.73 -2.93
C THR A 181 20.32 5.59 -2.17
N LEU A 182 19.35 6.19 -2.87
CA LEU A 182 18.26 6.95 -2.22
C LEU A 182 17.41 6.05 -1.31
N PHE A 183 17.05 4.85 -1.76
CA PHE A 183 16.28 3.91 -0.96
C PHE A 183 17.10 3.31 0.18
N ASP A 184 18.40 3.08 -0.02
CA ASP A 184 19.30 2.64 1.06
C ASP A 184 19.41 3.69 2.17
N GLU A 185 19.61 4.96 1.81
CA GLU A 185 19.66 6.06 2.77
C GLU A 185 18.31 6.31 3.45
N TYR A 186 17.21 6.13 2.72
CA TYR A 186 15.87 6.14 3.29
C TYR A 186 15.70 5.05 4.35
N TRP A 187 16.06 3.81 4.03
CA TRP A 187 16.01 2.67 4.95
C TRP A 187 16.81 2.96 6.23
N ARG A 188 18.07 3.41 6.09
CA ARG A 188 18.94 3.77 7.22
C ARG A 188 18.32 4.87 8.07
N THR A 189 17.73 5.88 7.44
CA THR A 189 17.07 7.00 8.12
C THR A 189 15.88 6.53 8.96
N ILE A 190 15.02 5.67 8.41
CA ILE A 190 13.88 5.10 9.14
C ILE A 190 14.33 4.18 10.25
N LEU A 191 15.28 3.27 9.98
CA LEU A 191 15.80 2.34 10.96
C LEU A 191 16.41 3.06 12.17
N LYS A 192 17.24 4.09 11.94
CA LYS A 192 17.84 4.93 13.00
C LYS A 192 16.76 5.62 13.83
N ARG A 193 15.72 6.15 13.18
CA ARG A 193 14.60 6.80 13.86
C ARG A 193 13.85 5.82 14.76
N GLU A 194 13.49 4.64 14.25
CA GLU A 194 12.73 3.67 15.04
C GLU A 194 13.55 3.11 16.21
N LYS A 195 14.84 2.81 16.01
CA LYS A 195 15.77 2.44 17.10
C LYS A 195 15.90 3.52 18.19
N SER A 196 15.76 4.80 17.83
CA SER A 196 15.84 5.89 18.80
C SER A 196 14.60 6.03 19.68
N LYS A 197 13.43 5.62 19.19
CA LYS A 197 12.17 5.65 19.93
C LYS A 197 12.04 4.47 20.87
N ASP A 198 12.48 3.31 20.42
CA ASP A 198 12.38 2.08 21.20
C ASP A 198 13.70 1.31 21.20
N LYS A 199 14.53 1.64 22.18
CA LYS A 199 15.87 1.06 22.37
C LYS A 199 15.82 -0.41 22.78
N ASP A 200 14.66 -0.91 23.25
CA ASP A 200 14.52 -2.25 23.77
C ASP A 200 13.87 -3.24 22.78
N LEU A 201 12.95 -2.76 21.93
CA LEU A 201 12.35 -3.56 20.87
C LEU A 201 13.42 -4.01 19.85
N ILE A 202 14.13 -3.08 19.20
CA ILE A 202 14.97 -3.42 18.05
C ILE A 202 16.44 -3.66 18.45
N LYS A 203 16.73 -4.81 19.06
CA LYS A 203 18.12 -5.25 19.40
C LYS A 203 18.80 -6.08 18.30
N SER A 204 18.10 -6.34 17.20
CA SER A 204 18.61 -7.13 16.08
C SER A 204 19.66 -6.36 15.26
N ASP A 205 20.55 -7.12 14.64
CA ASP A 205 21.53 -6.63 13.67
C ASP A 205 20.81 -5.93 12.50
N ASP A 206 21.30 -4.75 12.12
CA ASP A 206 20.77 -3.95 11.00
C ASP A 206 20.71 -4.75 9.70
N GLN A 207 21.72 -5.59 9.45
CA GLN A 207 21.76 -6.41 8.25
C GLN A 207 20.70 -7.51 8.28
N ILE A 208 20.43 -8.09 9.45
CA ILE A 208 19.37 -9.10 9.60
C ILE A 208 18.01 -8.44 9.39
N LEU A 209 17.78 -7.26 9.96
CA LEU A 209 16.53 -6.51 9.78
C LEU A 209 16.28 -6.20 8.32
N LEU A 210 17.30 -5.68 7.61
CA LEU A 210 17.21 -5.43 6.17
C LEU A 210 16.89 -6.72 5.41
N ASN A 211 17.60 -7.82 5.68
CA ASN A 211 17.37 -9.10 5.01
C ASN A 211 15.95 -9.65 5.24
N VAL A 212 15.41 -9.49 6.46
CA VAL A 212 14.03 -9.87 6.78
C VAL A 212 13.05 -9.02 5.95
N HIS A 213 13.22 -7.69 5.94
CA HIS A 213 12.36 -6.79 5.15
C HIS A 213 12.43 -7.11 3.65
N SER A 214 13.64 -7.27 3.10
CA SER A 214 13.81 -7.61 1.68
C SER A 214 13.18 -8.95 1.33
N TYR A 215 13.32 -9.97 2.18
CA TYR A 215 12.76 -11.29 1.92
C TYR A 215 11.24 -11.31 2.01
N LEU A 216 10.66 -10.63 3.00
CA LEU A 216 9.21 -10.51 3.15
C LEU A 216 8.60 -9.69 2.01
N GLY A 217 9.24 -8.58 1.64
CA GLY A 217 8.82 -7.78 0.49
C GLY A 217 8.82 -8.59 -0.80
N TYR A 218 9.88 -9.37 -1.03
CA TYR A 218 9.93 -10.32 -2.14
C TYR A 218 8.81 -11.36 -2.08
N LEU A 219 8.57 -11.97 -0.91
CA LEU A 219 7.56 -13.01 -0.75
C LEU A 219 6.15 -12.49 -1.03
N LEU A 220 5.80 -11.32 -0.48
CA LEU A 220 4.51 -10.67 -0.72
C LEU A 220 4.35 -10.28 -2.19
N HIS A 221 5.37 -9.68 -2.81
CA HIS A 221 5.33 -9.38 -4.25
C HIS A 221 5.20 -10.64 -5.11
N TYR A 222 5.92 -11.70 -4.76
CA TYR A 222 5.86 -12.97 -5.46
C TYR A 222 4.46 -13.57 -5.37
N ARG A 223 3.82 -13.57 -4.20
CA ARG A 223 2.44 -14.05 -4.00
C ARG A 223 1.42 -13.21 -4.75
N ALA A 224 1.55 -11.89 -4.67
CA ALA A 224 0.72 -10.99 -5.44
C ALA A 224 0.84 -11.26 -6.94
N SER A 225 1.97 -11.81 -7.41
CA SER A 225 2.23 -12.13 -8.83
C SER A 225 1.99 -13.60 -9.22
N SER A 226 1.87 -14.51 -8.26
CA SER A 226 1.87 -15.96 -8.48
C SER A 226 0.48 -16.53 -8.24
N ASN A 227 -0.08 -17.16 -9.26
CA ASN A 227 -1.41 -17.77 -9.28
C ASN A 227 -1.57 -19.03 -8.40
N THR A 228 -0.75 -19.20 -7.36
CA THR A 228 -0.72 -20.43 -6.58
C THR A 228 -1.66 -20.36 -5.37
N VAL A 229 -2.87 -20.89 -5.62
CA VAL A 229 -3.65 -21.79 -4.77
C VAL A 229 -4.79 -21.19 -3.90
N ASP A 230 -5.96 -21.76 -4.20
CA ASP A 230 -7.21 -21.94 -3.45
C ASP A 230 -8.03 -20.75 -2.95
N ASN A 231 -9.25 -20.71 -3.51
CA ASN A 231 -10.42 -19.94 -3.16
C ASN A 231 -10.83 -20.05 -1.67
N SER A 232 -10.10 -19.43 -0.73
CA SER A 232 -10.73 -19.16 0.58
C SER A 232 -10.48 -17.81 1.21
N ASP A 233 -9.36 -17.10 1.01
CA ASP A 233 -9.13 -15.87 1.78
C ASP A 233 -8.45 -14.75 0.97
N ILE A 234 -9.29 -13.85 0.44
CA ILE A 234 -8.95 -12.75 -0.48
C ILE A 234 -7.94 -11.73 0.11
N ASN A 235 -7.66 -11.75 1.42
CA ASN A 235 -6.70 -10.86 2.09
C ASN A 235 -5.26 -11.42 2.24
N VAL A 236 -5.00 -12.67 1.83
CA VAL A 236 -3.70 -13.35 2.07
C VAL A 236 -2.59 -12.93 1.08
N HIS A 237 -2.92 -12.13 0.05
CA HIS A 237 -1.93 -11.74 -0.98
C HIS A 237 -0.97 -10.63 -0.54
N SER A 238 -1.40 -9.76 0.39
CA SER A 238 -0.61 -8.62 0.87
C SER A 238 -0.16 -8.77 2.33
N LEU A 239 -0.62 -9.81 3.04
CA LEU A 239 -0.29 -10.11 4.43
C LEU A 239 0.07 -11.59 4.60
N LEU A 240 0.91 -11.89 5.59
CA LEU A 240 1.35 -13.23 5.94
C LEU A 240 0.72 -13.68 7.25
N PRO A 241 0.05 -14.84 7.29
CA PRO A 241 -0.30 -15.52 8.53
C PRO A 241 0.91 -15.71 9.46
N GLU A 242 0.70 -15.63 10.78
CA GLU A 242 1.79 -15.67 11.77
C GLU A 242 2.73 -16.87 11.59
N ASN A 243 2.20 -18.06 11.30
CA ASN A 243 2.98 -19.28 11.06
C ASN A 243 3.93 -19.12 9.85
N GLU A 244 3.47 -18.50 8.77
CA GLU A 244 4.27 -18.28 7.57
C GLU A 244 5.27 -17.14 7.76
N PHE A 245 4.86 -16.08 8.46
CA PHE A 245 5.75 -14.99 8.88
C PHE A 245 6.91 -15.52 9.73
N ARG A 246 6.61 -16.37 10.72
CA ARG A 246 7.62 -17.09 11.54
C ARG A 246 8.57 -17.91 10.68
N ALA A 247 8.03 -18.73 9.77
CA ALA A 247 8.86 -19.55 8.87
C ALA A 247 9.75 -18.71 7.96
N ALA A 248 9.26 -17.55 7.48
CA ALA A 248 10.03 -16.63 6.67
C ALA A 248 11.20 -16.01 7.46
N ILE A 249 10.97 -15.56 8.69
CA ILE A 249 12.02 -15.04 9.58
C ILE A 249 13.04 -16.13 9.89
N GLU A 250 12.58 -17.32 10.28
CA GLU A 250 13.45 -18.47 10.59
C GLU A 250 14.39 -18.78 9.43
N LYS A 251 13.86 -18.82 8.20
CA LYS A 251 14.66 -19.05 6.99
C LYS A 251 15.75 -18.00 6.79
N VAL A 252 15.44 -16.72 7.03
CA VAL A 252 16.44 -15.64 6.95
C VAL A 252 17.48 -15.79 8.05
N LEU A 253 17.07 -16.07 9.29
CA LEU A 253 17.99 -16.24 10.41
C LEU A 253 18.95 -17.41 10.18
N ARG A 254 18.46 -18.59 9.78
CA ARG A 254 19.31 -19.78 9.51
C ARG A 254 20.27 -19.59 8.34
N LYS A 255 19.90 -18.77 7.35
CA LYS A 255 20.81 -18.43 6.24
C LYS A 255 21.99 -17.58 6.70
N ASN A 256 21.76 -16.69 7.67
CA ASN A 256 22.77 -15.78 8.21
C ASN A 256 23.52 -16.35 9.43
N ASP A 257 22.97 -17.35 10.11
CA ASP A 257 23.54 -17.97 11.31
C ASP A 257 23.35 -19.49 11.25
N ARG A 258 24.43 -20.21 10.92
CA ARG A 258 24.44 -21.67 10.76
C ARG A 258 24.81 -22.42 12.04
N PHE A 259 25.20 -21.71 13.10
CA PHE A 259 25.80 -22.30 14.29
C PHE A 259 24.92 -22.19 15.54
N SER A 260 23.98 -21.24 15.57
CA SER A 260 23.00 -21.14 16.66
C SER A 260 22.13 -22.39 16.77
N SER A 261 21.76 -22.73 18.01
CA SER A 261 20.83 -23.84 18.27
C SER A 261 19.42 -23.51 17.81
N ASP A 262 18.58 -24.52 17.57
CA ASP A 262 17.16 -24.32 17.22
C ASP A 262 16.42 -23.51 18.29
N LYS A 263 16.78 -23.69 19.56
CA LYS A 263 16.21 -22.92 20.67
C LYS A 263 16.54 -21.44 20.55
N ASP A 264 17.77 -21.09 20.20
CA ASP A 264 18.20 -19.69 20.05
C ASP A 264 17.55 -19.03 18.84
N ILE A 265 17.43 -19.76 17.73
CA ILE A 265 16.72 -19.28 16.54
C ILE A 265 15.24 -19.04 16.87
N ASN A 266 14.57 -19.99 17.53
CA ASN A 266 13.16 -19.83 17.90
C ASN A 266 12.93 -18.64 18.83
N ASN A 267 13.79 -18.44 19.84
CA ASN A 267 13.71 -17.26 20.70
C ASN A 267 13.87 -15.95 19.92
N LYS A 268 14.77 -15.91 18.92
CA LYS A 268 14.91 -14.75 18.02
C LYS A 268 13.63 -14.56 17.20
N VAL A 269 13.08 -15.61 16.60
CA VAL A 269 11.82 -15.54 15.83
C VAL A 269 10.69 -15.00 16.70
N ASP A 270 10.50 -15.52 17.92
CA ASP A 270 9.48 -15.04 18.86
C ASP A 270 9.62 -13.55 19.17
N LYS A 271 10.86 -13.09 19.32
CA LYS A 271 11.14 -11.66 19.50
C LYS A 271 10.73 -10.85 18.26
N PHE A 272 11.13 -11.27 17.05
CA PHE A 272 10.74 -10.60 15.80
C PHE A 272 9.21 -10.52 15.63
N VAL A 273 8.50 -11.61 15.96
CA VAL A 273 7.04 -11.62 15.94
C VAL A 273 6.47 -10.63 16.93
N THR A 274 6.97 -10.63 18.16
CA THR A 274 6.52 -9.69 19.21
C THR A 274 6.76 -8.24 18.80
N ASP A 275 7.96 -7.92 18.33
CA ASP A 275 8.32 -6.57 17.88
C ASP A 275 7.44 -6.13 16.69
N ALA A 276 7.07 -7.06 15.81
CA ALA A 276 6.21 -6.80 14.65
C ALA A 276 4.73 -6.57 14.98
N LYS A 277 4.24 -7.01 16.16
CA LYS A 277 2.85 -6.72 16.59
C LYS A 277 2.63 -5.23 16.83
N ASP A 278 3.63 -4.57 17.40
CA ASP A 278 3.61 -3.12 17.56
C ASP A 278 4.10 -2.44 16.29
N ARG A 279 5.42 -2.55 16.01
CA ARG A 279 6.08 -2.06 14.80
C ARG A 279 7.54 -2.48 14.77
N LEU A 280 7.89 -3.38 13.86
CA LEU A 280 9.27 -3.72 13.54
C LEU A 280 9.74 -2.92 12.31
N VAL A 281 10.20 -1.69 12.56
CA VAL A 281 10.62 -0.73 11.52
C VAL A 281 9.48 -0.37 10.57
N LEU A 282 9.29 -1.13 9.49
CA LEU A 282 8.16 -0.99 8.56
C LEU A 282 7.16 -2.15 8.68
N ILE A 283 7.52 -3.26 9.31
CA ILE A 283 6.65 -4.42 9.44
C ILE A 283 5.70 -4.21 10.63
N VAL A 284 4.41 -4.49 10.42
CA VAL A 284 3.35 -4.38 11.42
C VAL A 284 2.38 -5.56 11.34
N GLU A 285 1.43 -5.63 12.29
CA GLU A 285 0.27 -6.54 12.31
C GLU A 285 -1.01 -5.72 12.03
N PRO A 286 -1.40 -5.46 10.77
CA PRO A 286 -2.59 -4.66 10.47
C PRO A 286 -3.89 -5.32 10.95
N GLN A 287 -3.91 -6.65 10.99
CA GLN A 287 -5.03 -7.46 11.46
C GLN A 287 -4.47 -8.55 12.38
N PRO A 288 -5.17 -8.92 13.46
CA PRO A 288 -4.69 -9.96 14.38
C PRO A 288 -4.32 -11.26 13.65
N GLY A 289 -3.07 -11.69 13.80
CA GLY A 289 -2.48 -12.88 13.20
C GLY A 289 -1.97 -12.70 11.77
N LEU A 290 -2.05 -11.51 11.17
CA LEU A 290 -1.63 -11.21 9.81
C LEU A 290 -0.59 -10.08 9.78
N PHE A 291 0.59 -10.37 9.23
CA PHE A 291 1.76 -9.50 9.23
C PHE A 291 2.10 -8.98 7.83
N GLY A 292 2.52 -7.72 7.74
CA GLY A 292 2.87 -7.07 6.47
C GLY A 292 3.61 -5.76 6.66
N PHE A 293 3.63 -4.92 5.63
CA PHE A 293 4.20 -3.57 5.65
C PHE A 293 3.11 -2.51 5.83
#